data_AF-A0A2V8EUC4-F1
#
_entry.id   AF-A0A2V8EUC4-F1
#
_cell.length_a   1.000
_cell.length_b   1.000
_cell.length_c   1.000
_cell.angle_alpha   90.00
_cell.angle_beta   90.00
_cell.angle_gamma   90.00
#
_symmetry.space_group_name_H-M   'P 1'
#
loop_
_entity.id
_entity.type
_entity.pdbx_description
1 polymer ?
#
loop_
_entity_poly.entity_id
_entity_poly.type
_entity_poly.pdbx_seq_one_letter_code
_entity_poly.pdbx_strand_id
1 'polypeptide(L)'
;LKKRRRITFEYVLLAGVNDSDEDARRLAKLLGGMKAKVNLIPLNAAAGIPFERPSDAAIDRFAKIVADHGVLVSVRKSRGRDIRAACGQLIVEGQKKSAGQQLATLAFR
;
A
#
# COMPACT_ATOMS: atom_id res chain seq x y z
N LEU A 1 -18.23 2.95 15.35
CA LEU A 1 -17.91 1.55 14.95
C LEU A 1 -18.33 0.60 16.07
N LYS A 2 -19.03 -0.52 15.79
CA LYS A 2 -19.26 -1.59 16.81
C LYS A 2 -17.91 -1.94 17.47
N LYS A 3 -17.89 -2.24 18.78
CA LYS A 3 -16.66 -2.43 19.63
C LYS A 3 -15.54 -3.28 19.01
N ARG A 4 -15.87 -4.20 18.09
CA ARG A 4 -14.95 -5.14 17.41
C ARG A 4 -14.53 -4.76 15.98
N ARG A 5 -15.12 -3.71 15.38
CA ARG A 5 -14.76 -3.28 14.01
C ARG A 5 -13.50 -2.40 14.06
N ARG A 6 -12.54 -2.73 13.19
CA ARG A 6 -11.33 -1.92 12.94
C ARG A 6 -11.46 -1.22 11.58
N ILE A 7 -10.85 -0.05 11.46
CA ILE A 7 -10.67 0.59 10.15
C ILE A 7 -9.49 -0.10 9.48
N THR A 8 -9.67 -0.53 8.24
CA THR A 8 -8.59 -1.15 7.46
C THR A 8 -8.03 -0.10 6.50
N PHE A 9 -6.72 0.11 6.59
CA PHE A 9 -5.96 0.97 5.69
C PHE A 9 -5.24 0.10 4.68
N GLU A 10 -5.38 0.41 3.41
CA GLU A 10 -4.55 -0.19 2.36
C GLU A 10 -3.35 0.71 2.11
N TYR A 11 -2.16 0.13 2.12
CA TYR A 11 -0.91 0.85 1.93
C TYR A 11 -0.11 0.16 0.83
N VAL A 12 -0.02 0.82 -0.32
CA VAL A 12 0.80 0.33 -1.44
C VAL A 12 2.25 0.67 -1.15
N LEU A 13 3.10 -0.35 -1.11
CA LEU A 13 4.54 -0.17 -0.93
C LEU A 13 5.23 -0.04 -2.29
N LEU A 14 6.02 1.02 -2.43
CA LEU A 14 6.75 1.44 -3.61
C LEU A 14 8.23 1.54 -3.23
N ALA A 15 9.09 0.82 -3.97
CA ALA A 15 10.52 0.74 -3.65
C ALA A 15 11.17 2.13 -3.70
N GLY A 16 11.86 2.51 -2.62
CA GLY A 16 12.60 3.77 -2.52
C GLY A 16 11.73 5.03 -2.41
N VAL A 17 10.40 4.89 -2.37
CA VAL A 17 9.47 6.03 -2.32
C VAL A 17 8.78 6.11 -0.96
N ASN A 18 8.27 4.98 -0.46
CA ASN A 18 7.51 4.96 0.79
C ASN A 18 7.69 3.66 1.60
N ASP A 19 8.77 2.93 1.36
CA ASP A 19 9.07 1.63 1.96
C ASP A 19 10.21 1.68 2.99
N SER A 20 10.61 2.88 3.44
CA SER A 20 11.68 3.01 4.43
C SER A 20 11.20 2.65 5.85
N ASP A 21 12.15 2.32 6.72
CA ASP A 21 11.88 2.11 8.15
C ASP A 21 11.27 3.35 8.82
N GLU A 22 11.59 4.55 8.33
CA GLU A 22 11.04 5.80 8.84
C GLU A 22 9.57 5.98 8.41
N ASP A 23 9.24 5.62 7.17
CA ASP A 23 7.85 5.60 6.69
C ASP A 23 6.99 4.65 7.53
N ALA A 24 7.51 3.47 7.88
CA ALA A 24 6.83 2.51 8.74
C ALA A 24 6.53 3.08 10.13
N ARG A 25 7.51 3.76 10.75
CA ARG A 25 7.33 4.44 12.04
C ARG A 25 6.32 5.59 11.95
N ARG A 26 6.39 6.40 10.90
CA ARG A 26 5.44 7.50 10.65
C ARG A 26 4.02 6.97 10.47
N LEU A 27 3.84 5.89 9.70
CA LEU A 27 2.55 5.24 9.52
C LEU A 27 2.00 4.72 10.85
N ALA A 28 2.81 3.99 11.62
CA ALA A 28 2.36 3.45 12.90
C ALA A 28 1.95 4.56 13.89
N LYS A 29 2.72 5.66 13.96
CA LYS A 29 2.39 6.83 14.78
C LYS A 29 1.06 7.47 14.37
N LEU A 30 0.83 7.63 13.06
CA LEU A 30 -0.43 8.18 12.53
C LEU A 30 -1.64 7.34 12.94
N LEU A 31 -1.46 6.02 13.02
CA LEU A 31 -2.53 5.06 13.29
C LEU A 31 -2.70 4.70 14.78
N GLY A 32 -1.73 5.02 15.64
CA GLY A 32 -1.69 4.58 17.05
C GLY A 32 -2.88 5.01 17.92
N GLY A 33 -3.59 6.08 17.55
CA GLY A 33 -4.81 6.52 18.24
C GLY A 33 -6.10 5.80 17.81
N MET A 34 -6.03 4.91 16.81
CA MET A 34 -7.19 4.30 16.18
C MET A 34 -7.19 2.78 16.31
N LYS A 35 -8.39 2.19 16.34
CA LYS A 35 -8.55 0.75 16.12
C LYS A 35 -8.31 0.42 14.64
N ALA A 36 -7.05 0.38 14.24
CA ALA A 36 -6.62 0.23 12.87
C ALA A 36 -6.11 -1.19 12.55
N LYS A 37 -6.19 -1.55 11.28
CA LYS A 37 -5.44 -2.62 10.64
C LYS A 37 -4.83 -2.07 9.35
N VAL A 38 -3.59 -2.41 9.05
CA VAL A 38 -2.93 -2.10 7.78
C VAL A 38 -2.84 -3.35 6.92
N ASN A 39 -3.23 -3.24 5.66
CA ASN A 39 -2.95 -4.20 4.62
C ASN A 39 -1.84 -3.61 3.73
N LEU A 40 -0.62 -4.14 3.87
CA LEU A 40 0.49 -3.81 2.98
C LEU A 40 0.30 -4.52 1.65
N ILE A 41 0.39 -3.77 0.55
CA ILE A 41 0.26 -4.26 -0.82
C ILE A 41 1.55 -3.89 -1.55
N PRO A 42 2.53 -4.79 -1.61
CA PRO A 42 3.71 -4.55 -2.43
C PRO A 42 3.28 -4.36 -3.89
N LEU A 43 3.67 -3.25 -4.50
CA LEU A 43 3.37 -2.99 -5.89
C LEU A 43 3.93 -4.14 -6.76
N ASN A 44 3.15 -4.58 -7.74
CA ASN A 44 3.69 -5.45 -8.79
C ASN A 44 4.01 -4.59 -10.00
N ALA A 45 5.18 -4.80 -10.59
CA ALA A 45 5.58 -4.09 -11.80
C ALA A 45 4.55 -4.32 -12.91
N ALA A 46 4.23 -3.26 -13.64
CA ALA A 46 3.37 -3.29 -14.81
C ALA A 46 3.83 -2.22 -15.81
N ALA A 47 3.58 -2.47 -17.10
CA ALA A 47 3.93 -1.52 -18.15
C ALA A 47 3.26 -0.16 -17.90
N GLY A 48 4.03 0.92 -17.98
CA GLY A 48 3.54 2.29 -17.77
C GLY A 48 3.48 2.77 -16.31
N ILE A 49 3.85 1.93 -15.33
CA ILE A 49 3.98 2.35 -13.93
C ILE A 49 5.47 2.62 -13.63
N PRO A 50 5.88 3.86 -13.31
CA PRO A 50 7.28 4.22 -13.09
C PRO A 50 7.73 3.92 -11.65
N PHE A 51 7.22 2.85 -11.05
CA PHE A 51 7.52 2.48 -9.67
C PHE A 51 7.81 0.99 -9.58
N GLU A 52 8.74 0.65 -8.68
CA GLU A 52 9.21 -0.71 -8.52
C GLU A 52 8.64 -1.38 -7.28
N ARG A 53 8.65 -2.72 -7.32
CA ARG A 53 8.32 -3.55 -6.16
C ARG A 53 9.47 -3.49 -5.14
N PRO A 54 9.21 -3.21 -3.85
CA PRO A 54 10.22 -3.36 -2.81
C PRO A 54 10.74 -4.79 -2.69
N SER A 55 11.98 -4.95 -2.21
CA SER A 55 12.49 -6.27 -1.85
C SER A 55 11.64 -6.94 -0.76
N ASP A 56 11.55 -8.27 -0.76
CA ASP A 56 10.82 -9.01 0.28
C ASP A 56 11.37 -8.70 1.68
N ALA A 57 12.68 -8.51 1.82
CA ALA A 57 13.31 -8.08 3.07
C ALA A 57 12.85 -6.67 3.54
N ALA A 58 12.65 -5.73 2.62
CA ALA A 58 12.12 -4.39 2.96
C ALA A 58 10.65 -4.49 3.39
N ILE A 59 9.84 -5.29 2.70
CA ILE A 59 8.43 -5.53 3.03
C ILE A 59 8.31 -6.13 4.44
N ASP A 60 9.14 -7.14 4.75
CA ASP A 60 9.13 -7.82 6.04
C ASP A 60 9.59 -6.89 7.17
N ARG A 61 10.64 -6.08 6.96
CA ARG A 61 11.06 -5.06 7.93
C ARG A 61 9.98 -4.02 8.18
N PHE A 62 9.37 -3.49 7.12
CA PHE A 62 8.29 -2.52 7.23
C PHE A 62 7.11 -3.09 8.03
N ALA A 63 6.68 -4.30 7.69
CA ALA A 63 5.60 -5.00 8.40
C ALA A 63 5.95 -5.19 9.88
N LYS A 64 7.18 -5.64 10.17
CA LYS A 64 7.65 -5.82 11.55
C LYS A 64 7.60 -4.52 12.35
N ILE A 65 8.10 -3.41 11.81
CA ILE A 65 8.09 -2.11 12.50
C ILE A 65 6.66 -1.67 12.82
N VAL A 66 5.73 -1.80 11.87
CA VAL A 66 4.31 -1.45 12.08
C VAL A 66 3.68 -2.33 13.17
N ALA A 67 3.96 -3.63 13.14
CA ALA A 67 3.47 -4.58 14.14
C ALA A 67 4.03 -4.32 15.54
N ASP A 68 5.33 -4.05 15.65
CA ASP A 68 6.02 -3.77 16.92
C ASP A 68 5.47 -2.51 17.61
N HIS A 69 4.85 -1.59 16.84
CA HIS A 69 4.16 -0.40 17.36
C HIS A 69 2.66 -0.64 17.65
N GLY A 70 2.22 -1.90 17.72
CA GLY A 70 0.86 -2.27 18.14
C GLY A 70 -0.22 -2.14 17.06
N VAL A 71 0.14 -1.85 15.81
CA VAL A 71 -0.80 -1.79 14.69
C VAL A 71 -0.88 -3.17 14.02
N LEU A 72 -2.10 -3.71 13.92
CA LEU A 72 -2.29 -4.98 13.20
C LEU A 72 -1.92 -4.80 11.73
N VAL A 73 -1.05 -5.66 11.22
CA VAL A 73 -0.57 -5.61 9.84
C VAL A 73 -0.77 -6.95 9.15
N SER A 74 -1.03 -6.92 7.85
CA SER A 74 -0.93 -8.10 6.98
C SER A 74 -0.33 -7.71 5.64
N VAL A 75 0.48 -8.58 5.05
CA VAL A 75 1.06 -8.40 3.73
C VAL A 75 0.24 -9.20 2.72
N ARG A 76 -0.29 -8.54 1.68
CA ARG A 76 -0.94 -9.25 0.57
C ARG A 76 0.10 -10.01 -0.23
N LYS A 77 0.05 -11.35 -0.15
CA LYS A 77 0.75 -12.23 -1.10
C LYS A 77 0.07 -12.12 -2.46
N SER A 78 0.83 -11.77 -3.49
CA SER A 78 0.33 -11.76 -4.86
C SER A 78 0.10 -13.22 -5.31
N ARG A 79 -1.16 -13.61 -5.46
CA ARG A 79 -1.55 -14.84 -6.16
C ARG A 79 -1.50 -14.56 -7.66
N GLY A 80 -0.91 -15.42 -8.48
CA GLY A 80 -0.87 -15.27 -9.94
C GLY A 80 0.32 -14.49 -10.53
N ARG A 81 1.49 -14.45 -9.84
CA ARG A 81 2.73 -13.85 -10.39
C ARG A 81 3.19 -14.51 -11.70
N ASP A 82 2.82 -15.77 -11.86
CA ASP A 82 3.00 -16.64 -13.00
C ASP A 82 2.09 -16.32 -14.21
N ILE A 83 0.98 -15.58 -14.03
CA ILE A 83 -0.02 -15.39 -15.10
C ILE A 83 -0.42 -13.93 -15.38
N ARG A 84 0.32 -12.93 -14.88
CA ARG A 84 -0.01 -11.50 -15.08
C ARG A 84 -1.48 -11.17 -14.73
N ALA A 85 -1.94 -11.62 -13.56
CA ALA A 85 -3.29 -11.32 -13.02
C ALA A 85 -3.28 -10.56 -11.67
N ALA A 86 -2.19 -9.88 -11.35
CA ALA A 86 -2.02 -9.11 -10.12
C ALA A 86 -2.81 -7.78 -10.11
N CYS A 87 -3.16 -7.30 -8.90
CA CYS A 87 -3.83 -6.02 -8.70
C CYS A 87 -3.06 -4.87 -9.38
N GLY A 88 -3.76 -4.06 -10.21
CA GLY A 88 -3.17 -3.02 -11.08
C GLY A 88 -3.17 -3.37 -12.58
N GLN A 89 -3.48 -4.63 -12.94
CA GLN A 89 -3.43 -5.11 -14.33
C GLN A 89 -4.79 -5.13 -15.06
N LEU A 90 -5.87 -4.67 -14.41
CA LEU A 90 -7.12 -4.35 -15.10
C LEU A 90 -6.97 -2.99 -15.80
N ILE A 91 -6.19 -2.98 -16.89
CA ILE A 91 -6.17 -1.87 -17.84
C ILE A 91 -7.46 -1.99 -18.65
N VAL A 92 -8.47 -1.19 -18.31
CA VAL A 92 -9.58 -0.93 -19.22
C VAL A 92 -9.12 0.21 -20.12
N GLU A 93 -8.78 -0.09 -21.37
CA GLU A 93 -8.60 0.94 -22.39
C GLU A 93 -9.87 1.82 -22.42
N GLY A 94 -9.75 3.10 -22.06
CA GLY A 94 -10.81 4.09 -22.28
C GLY A 94 -11.57 4.65 -21.07
N GLN A 95 -11.18 4.42 -19.81
CA GLN A 95 -11.88 5.08 -18.68
C GLN A 95 -11.47 6.57 -18.52
N LYS A 96 -12.46 7.47 -18.61
CA LYS A 96 -12.31 8.89 -18.25
C LYS A 96 -11.85 9.02 -16.80
N LYS A 97 -10.82 9.84 -16.56
CA LYS A 97 -10.31 10.14 -15.22
C LYS A 97 -11.44 10.55 -14.29
N SER A 98 -11.54 9.91 -13.12
CA SER A 98 -12.49 10.30 -12.08
C SER A 98 -12.15 11.69 -11.52
N ALA A 99 -13.12 12.38 -10.90
CA ALA A 99 -12.90 13.69 -10.31
C ALA A 99 -11.74 13.69 -9.29
N GLY A 100 -11.56 12.60 -8.53
CA GLY A 100 -10.42 12.43 -7.62
C GLY A 100 -9.07 12.32 -8.33
N GLN A 101 -9.02 11.62 -9.48
CA GLN A 101 -7.79 11.51 -10.30
C GLN A 101 -7.42 12.85 -10.96
N GLN A 102 -8.42 13.67 -11.31
CA GLN A 102 -8.21 15.01 -11.85
C GLN A 102 -7.64 15.96 -10.79
N LEU A 103 -8.21 15.96 -9.58
CA LEU A 103 -7.74 16.77 -8.46
C LEU A 103 -6.31 16.40 -8.02
N ALA A 104 -5.97 15.11 -7.96
CA ALA A 104 -4.62 14.67 -7.63
C ALA A 104 -3.58 15.20 -8.64
N THR A 105 -3.94 15.33 -9.93
CA THR A 105 -3.03 15.85 -10.96
C THR A 105 -2.76 17.35 -10.80
N LEU A 106 -3.68 18.08 -10.16
CA LEU A 106 -3.56 19.52 -9.89
C LEU A 106 -2.76 19.82 -8.61
N ALA A 107 -2.77 18.90 -7.64
CA ALA A 107 -2.11 19.06 -6.35
C ALA A 107 -0.57 18.85 -6.39
N PHE A 108 -0.03 18.36 -7.51
CA PHE A 108 1.41 18.15 -7.74
C PHE A 108 1.97 19.08 -8.83
N ARG A 109 1.35 20.25 -9.05
CA ARG A 109 1.93 21.38 -9.79
C ARG A 109 2.36 22.48 -8.84
#